data_AF-A0A2L2NHL6-F1
#
_entry.id   AF-A0A2L2NHL6-F1
#
_cell.length_a   1.000
_cell.length_b   1.000
_cell.length_c   1.000
_cell.angle_alpha   90.00
_cell.angle_beta   90.00
_cell.angle_gamma   90.00
#
_symmetry.space_group_name_H-M   'P 1'
#
loop_
_entity.id
_entity.type
_entity.pdbx_description
1 polymer ?
#
loop_
_entity_poly.entity_id
_entity_poly.type
_entity_poly.pdbx_seq_one_letter_code
_entity_poly.pdbx_strand_id
1 'polypeptide(L)'
;MPNQSRQDFKSPLKRLLGRYYGLAGVIVFLVGILLRLTALGKVGFFWDATKDIGTFLAVAVAIPFFYEKLIKSEERELFLTELEDLLNTKFPDYKAGFKLYESGRPSISEKVDILLRAKYEVVNLGISHRSFVGYFEQRPSREFKEPILELLRKGVVFKYIFLDPDCEITKQYAQDRGELELNNRIRVSLNAVKALQTEFDKLGLPGKFEIYISSSYPYMSATCIDGTEAKGQMLISPYLHGIKRAEVPHFEISKAEHEVMFETYWKSISEIIANSHRF
;
A
#
# COMPACT_ATOMS: atom_id res chain seq x y z
N MET A 1 7.87 29.05 -11.08
CA MET A 1 6.98 28.55 -10.02
C MET A 1 5.53 28.84 -10.40
N PRO A 2 4.77 27.85 -10.90
CA PRO A 2 3.37 28.07 -11.24
C PRO A 2 2.47 27.94 -10.00
N ASN A 3 1.36 28.66 -10.09
CA ASN A 3 0.44 29.07 -9.04
C ASN A 3 -0.43 27.89 -8.51
N GLN A 4 0.10 27.11 -7.55
CA GLN A 4 -0.61 25.96 -6.93
C GLN A 4 -1.82 26.37 -6.06
N SER A 5 -1.93 27.62 -5.62
CA SER A 5 -2.99 28.03 -4.66
C SER A 5 -4.39 28.18 -5.25
N ARG A 6 -4.55 28.24 -6.58
CA ARG A 6 -5.86 28.40 -7.23
C ARG A 6 -6.58 27.10 -7.59
N GLN A 7 -5.88 25.96 -7.62
CA GLN A 7 -6.51 24.67 -7.92
C GLN A 7 -7.14 24.01 -6.68
N ASP A 8 -6.58 24.23 -5.49
CA ASP A 8 -7.08 23.59 -4.26
C ASP A 8 -8.37 24.20 -3.71
N PHE A 9 -8.71 25.45 -4.04
CA PHE A 9 -9.96 26.05 -3.55
C PHE A 9 -11.21 25.61 -4.35
N LYS A 10 -11.03 25.10 -5.57
CA LYS A 10 -12.14 24.72 -6.45
C LYS A 10 -12.68 23.32 -6.13
N SER A 11 -11.89 22.44 -5.53
CA SER A 11 -12.31 21.05 -5.22
C SER A 11 -13.27 20.93 -4.02
N PRO A 12 -13.09 21.65 -2.90
CA PRO A 12 -13.98 21.58 -1.74
C PRO A 12 -15.30 22.27 -2.04
N LEU A 13 -15.26 23.41 -2.74
CA LEU A 13 -16.45 24.17 -3.10
C LEU A 13 -17.33 23.39 -4.09
N LYS A 14 -16.73 22.70 -5.08
CA LYS A 14 -17.48 21.79 -5.98
C LYS A 14 -18.05 20.59 -5.22
N ARG A 15 -17.33 20.02 -4.26
CA ARG A 15 -17.83 18.90 -3.42
C ARG A 15 -18.98 19.32 -2.51
N LEU A 16 -18.88 20.50 -1.90
CA LEU A 16 -19.97 21.09 -1.12
C LEU A 16 -21.17 21.38 -2.03
N LEU A 17 -20.98 22.16 -3.09
CA LEU A 17 -22.04 22.53 -4.03
C LEU A 17 -22.73 21.31 -4.63
N GLY A 18 -21.99 20.24 -4.99
CA GLY A 18 -22.58 19.00 -5.49
C GLY A 18 -23.48 18.28 -4.48
N ARG A 19 -23.13 18.30 -3.18
CA ARG A 19 -23.98 17.72 -2.12
C ARG A 19 -25.25 18.53 -1.89
N TYR A 20 -25.17 19.86 -1.97
CA TYR A 20 -26.32 20.74 -1.79
C TYR A 20 -27.18 20.88 -3.04
N TYR A 21 -26.65 20.61 -4.23
CA TYR A 21 -27.41 20.68 -5.49
C TYR A 21 -28.53 19.64 -5.54
N GLY A 22 -28.25 18.40 -5.13
CA GLY A 22 -29.26 17.35 -5.02
C GLY A 22 -30.34 17.69 -3.99
N LEU A 23 -29.95 18.22 -2.83
CA LEU A 23 -30.89 18.65 -1.79
C LEU A 23 -31.76 19.83 -2.26
N ALA A 24 -31.15 20.84 -2.90
CA ALA A 24 -31.86 21.97 -3.47
C ALA A 24 -32.86 21.53 -4.56
N GLY A 25 -32.47 20.57 -5.41
CA GLY A 25 -33.37 19.97 -6.39
C GLY A 25 -34.59 19.30 -5.73
N VAL A 26 -34.37 18.47 -4.71
CA VAL A 26 -35.48 17.83 -3.96
C VAL A 26 -36.39 18.87 -3.32
N ILE A 27 -35.83 19.93 -2.73
CA ILE A 27 -36.62 21.00 -2.11
C ILE A 27 -37.47 21.73 -3.15
N VAL A 28 -36.90 22.14 -4.29
CA VAL A 28 -37.64 22.85 -5.34
C VAL A 28 -38.73 21.95 -5.94
N PHE A 29 -38.47 20.66 -6.10
CA PHE A 29 -39.47 19.69 -6.55
C PHE A 29 -40.64 19.57 -5.57
N LEU A 30 -40.37 19.42 -4.27
CA LEU A 30 -41.40 19.34 -3.23
C LEU A 30 -42.21 20.63 -3.14
N VAL A 31 -41.56 21.79 -3.24
CA VAL A 31 -42.24 23.10 -3.30
C VAL A 31 -43.15 23.17 -4.54
N GLY A 32 -42.70 22.70 -5.70
CA GLY A 32 -43.52 22.64 -6.91
C GLY A 32 -44.79 21.77 -6.74
N ILE A 33 -44.65 20.60 -6.12
CA ILE A 33 -45.79 19.72 -5.79
C ILE A 33 -46.75 20.40 -4.80
N LEU A 34 -46.23 21.01 -3.73
CA LEU A 34 -47.03 21.70 -2.72
C LEU A 34 -47.83 22.87 -3.33
N LEU A 35 -47.20 23.69 -4.17
CA LEU A 35 -47.87 24.77 -4.91
C LEU A 35 -48.99 24.23 -5.81
N ARG A 36 -48.75 23.13 -6.50
CA ARG A 36 -49.76 22.49 -7.35
C ARG A 36 -50.93 21.92 -6.55
N LEU A 37 -50.66 21.25 -5.42
CA LEU A 37 -51.70 20.67 -4.56
C LEU A 37 -52.56 21.75 -3.90
N THR A 38 -51.95 22.85 -3.45
CA THR A 38 -52.65 23.95 -2.78
C THR A 38 -53.52 24.81 -3.71
N ALA A 39 -53.25 24.79 -5.00
CA ALA A 39 -54.06 25.41 -6.05
C ALA A 39 -55.20 24.51 -6.56
N LEU A 40 -55.22 23.23 -6.17
CA LEU A 40 -56.19 22.25 -6.67
C LEU A 40 -57.59 22.55 -6.12
N GLY A 41 -58.59 22.65 -7.02
CA GLY A 41 -59.99 22.92 -6.67
C GLY A 41 -60.32 24.38 -6.38
N LYS A 42 -59.37 25.31 -6.54
CA LYS A 42 -59.60 26.75 -6.41
C LYS A 42 -59.75 27.39 -7.79
N VAL A 43 -60.59 28.42 -7.88
CA VAL A 43 -60.94 29.08 -9.15
C VAL A 43 -60.41 30.52 -9.13
N GLY A 44 -59.84 30.97 -10.24
CA GLY A 44 -59.37 32.34 -10.43
C GLY A 44 -57.92 32.41 -10.89
N PHE A 45 -57.60 33.50 -11.60
CA PHE A 45 -56.32 33.71 -12.27
C PHE A 45 -55.08 33.42 -11.42
N PHE A 46 -55.10 33.82 -10.15
CA PHE A 46 -53.98 33.58 -9.23
C PHE A 46 -53.72 32.09 -8.97
N TRP A 47 -54.78 31.29 -8.85
CA TRP A 47 -54.68 29.86 -8.61
C TRP A 47 -54.24 29.10 -9.85
N ASP A 48 -54.70 29.54 -11.03
CA ASP A 48 -54.24 29.00 -12.31
C ASP A 48 -52.74 29.26 -12.52
N ALA A 49 -52.28 30.49 -12.27
CA ALA A 49 -50.85 30.83 -12.34
C ALA A 49 -50.00 30.03 -11.33
N THR A 50 -50.50 29.83 -10.11
CA THR A 50 -49.81 29.04 -9.06
C THR A 50 -49.68 27.57 -9.46
N LYS A 51 -50.72 27.00 -10.09
CA LYS A 51 -50.74 25.63 -10.59
C LYS A 51 -49.71 25.44 -11.72
N ASP A 52 -49.60 26.40 -12.63
CA ASP A 52 -48.66 26.35 -13.75
C ASP A 52 -47.21 26.49 -13.26
N ILE A 53 -46.94 27.40 -12.32
CA ILE A 53 -45.63 27.55 -11.67
C ILE A 53 -45.26 26.28 -10.91
N GLY A 54 -46.18 25.70 -10.13
CA GLY A 54 -45.95 24.46 -9.40
C GLY A 54 -45.64 23.28 -10.32
N THR A 55 -46.36 23.19 -11.44
CA THR A 55 -46.12 22.16 -12.47
C THR A 55 -44.78 22.35 -13.15
N PHE A 56 -44.44 23.59 -13.52
CA PHE A 56 -43.15 23.92 -14.11
C PHE A 56 -41.99 23.57 -13.17
N LEU A 57 -42.04 23.98 -11.89
CA LEU A 57 -41.00 23.67 -10.91
C LEU A 57 -40.85 22.16 -10.67
N ALA A 58 -41.96 21.42 -10.61
CA ALA A 58 -41.90 19.97 -10.44
C ALA A 58 -41.27 19.28 -11.67
N VAL A 59 -41.66 19.67 -12.89
CA VAL A 59 -41.19 19.04 -14.13
C VAL A 59 -39.75 19.46 -14.47
N ALA A 60 -39.44 20.76 -14.37
CA ALA A 60 -38.13 21.32 -14.70
C ALA A 60 -37.03 20.85 -13.76
N VAL A 61 -37.37 20.36 -12.55
CA VAL A 61 -36.39 19.77 -11.62
C VAL A 61 -36.38 18.24 -11.70
N ALA A 62 -37.53 17.59 -11.84
CA ALA A 62 -37.59 16.14 -11.95
C ALA A 62 -36.84 15.63 -13.19
N ILE A 63 -37.07 16.23 -14.37
CA ILE A 63 -36.48 15.73 -15.63
C ILE A 63 -34.94 15.79 -15.59
N PRO A 64 -34.28 16.93 -15.29
CA PRO A 64 -32.82 16.97 -15.21
C PRO A 64 -32.26 16.11 -14.08
N PHE A 65 -32.96 16.00 -12.94
CA PHE A 65 -32.53 15.16 -11.84
C PHE A 65 -32.57 13.67 -12.21
N PHE A 66 -33.66 13.18 -12.79
CA PHE A 66 -33.72 11.79 -13.26
C PHE A 66 -32.73 11.52 -14.40
N TYR A 67 -32.53 12.48 -15.30
CA TYR A 67 -31.54 12.37 -16.38
C TYR A 67 -30.10 12.32 -15.86
N GLU A 68 -29.69 13.24 -14.97
CA GLU A 68 -28.33 13.25 -14.43
C GLU A 68 -28.03 12.10 -13.46
N LYS A 69 -29.06 11.60 -12.76
CA LYS A 69 -28.87 10.73 -11.60
C LYS A 69 -29.24 9.28 -11.84
N LEU A 70 -29.98 8.97 -12.91
CA LEU A 70 -30.22 7.61 -13.39
C LEU A 70 -29.52 7.38 -14.73
N ILE A 71 -29.85 8.17 -15.76
CA ILE A 71 -29.35 7.92 -17.12
C ILE A 71 -27.83 8.16 -17.20
N LYS A 72 -27.36 9.32 -16.76
CA LYS A 72 -25.92 9.66 -16.83
C LYS A 72 -25.06 8.84 -15.85
N SER A 73 -25.63 8.29 -14.79
CA SER A 73 -24.91 7.36 -13.91
C SER A 73 -24.80 5.98 -14.54
N GLU A 74 -25.88 5.46 -15.12
CA GLU A 74 -25.89 4.17 -15.81
C GLU A 74 -25.02 4.20 -17.07
N GLU A 75 -25.14 5.25 -17.91
CA GLU A 75 -24.28 5.43 -19.08
C GLU A 75 -22.80 5.57 -18.70
N ARG A 76 -22.50 6.25 -17.58
CA ARG A 76 -21.13 6.37 -17.09
C ARG A 76 -20.61 5.03 -16.57
N GLU A 77 -21.42 4.27 -15.86
CA GLU A 77 -21.05 2.95 -15.37
C GLU A 77 -20.81 2.00 -16.54
N LEU A 78 -21.73 1.97 -17.52
CA LEU A 78 -21.57 1.24 -18.78
C LEU A 78 -20.29 1.62 -19.51
N PHE A 79 -20.02 2.91 -19.69
CA PHE A 79 -18.80 3.40 -20.33
C PHE A 79 -17.53 3.00 -19.56
N LEU A 80 -17.56 3.03 -18.23
CA LEU A 80 -16.41 2.61 -17.42
C LEU A 80 -16.18 1.10 -17.51
N THR A 81 -17.25 0.30 -17.52
CA THR A 81 -17.18 -1.15 -17.73
C THR A 81 -16.65 -1.48 -19.12
N GLU A 82 -17.16 -0.83 -20.17
CA GLU A 82 -16.67 -1.01 -21.55
C GLU A 82 -15.21 -0.57 -21.69
N LEU A 83 -14.81 0.52 -21.02
CA LEU A 83 -13.42 0.98 -21.00
C LEU A 83 -12.53 -0.03 -20.26
N GLU A 84 -12.97 -0.57 -19.13
CA GLU A 84 -12.26 -1.61 -18.38
C GLU A 84 -12.09 -2.88 -19.22
N ASP A 85 -13.15 -3.35 -19.89
CA ASP A 85 -13.11 -4.50 -20.78
C ASP A 85 -12.20 -4.26 -21.99
N LEU A 86 -12.24 -3.06 -22.58
CA LEU A 86 -11.37 -2.68 -23.69
C LEU A 86 -9.91 -2.61 -23.24
N LEU A 87 -9.63 -2.07 -22.05
CA LEU A 87 -8.29 -2.04 -21.47
C LEU A 87 -7.80 -3.46 -21.16
N ASN A 88 -8.63 -4.33 -20.58
CA ASN A 88 -8.31 -5.73 -20.33
C ASN A 88 -8.08 -6.52 -21.63
N THR A 89 -8.82 -6.20 -22.70
CA THR A 89 -8.69 -6.87 -24.01
C THR A 89 -7.47 -6.38 -24.80
N LYS A 90 -7.18 -5.07 -24.75
CA LYS A 90 -6.05 -4.46 -25.48
C LYS A 90 -4.73 -4.58 -24.73
N PHE A 91 -4.78 -4.69 -23.41
CA PHE A 91 -3.63 -4.85 -22.55
C PHE A 91 -3.86 -5.95 -21.50
N PRO A 92 -4.00 -7.23 -21.94
CA PRO A 92 -4.19 -8.35 -21.02
C PRO A 92 -3.04 -8.48 -20.01
N ASP A 93 -1.85 -8.00 -20.37
CA ASP A 93 -0.64 -8.00 -19.56
C ASP A 93 -0.48 -6.76 -18.64
N TYR A 94 -1.44 -5.81 -18.62
CA TYR A 94 -1.28 -4.56 -17.85
C TYR A 94 -1.67 -4.67 -16.38
N LYS A 95 -2.32 -5.76 -15.96
CA LYS A 95 -2.27 -6.14 -14.55
C LYS A 95 -0.88 -6.71 -14.32
N ALA A 96 0.07 -5.82 -14.01
CA ALA A 96 1.38 -6.20 -13.56
C ALA A 96 1.17 -7.29 -12.49
N GLY A 97 1.51 -8.54 -12.81
CA GLY A 97 1.02 -9.73 -12.09
C GLY A 97 1.63 -9.91 -10.71
N PHE A 98 1.98 -8.83 -10.03
CA PHE A 98 2.60 -8.78 -8.72
C PHE A 98 1.68 -8.02 -7.76
N LYS A 99 1.68 -8.42 -6.48
CA LYS A 99 0.87 -7.74 -5.47
C LYS A 99 1.58 -6.45 -5.07
N LEU A 100 0.93 -5.30 -5.32
CA LEU A 100 1.44 -3.97 -4.99
C LEU A 100 0.79 -3.42 -3.71
N TYR A 101 1.62 -2.96 -2.79
CA TYR A 101 1.25 -2.24 -1.58
C TYR A 101 1.53 -0.75 -1.79
N GLU A 102 0.59 -0.03 -2.39
CA GLU A 102 0.80 1.37 -2.80
C GLU A 102 1.05 2.33 -1.63
N SER A 103 0.32 2.14 -0.53
CA SER A 103 0.35 3.04 0.62
C SER A 103 1.39 2.67 1.69
N GLY A 104 2.42 1.89 1.32
CA GLY A 104 3.52 1.57 2.23
C GLY A 104 3.71 0.09 2.50
N ARG A 105 3.95 -0.24 3.77
CA ARG A 105 4.31 -1.59 4.23
C ARG A 105 3.10 -2.52 4.28
N PRO A 106 3.27 -3.83 4.01
CA PRO A 106 2.25 -4.82 4.37
C PRO A 106 1.98 -4.78 5.87
N SER A 107 0.77 -5.19 6.24
CA SER A 107 0.45 -5.44 7.65
C SER A 107 1.35 -6.54 8.23
N ILE A 108 1.43 -6.61 9.57
CA ILE A 108 2.24 -7.65 10.24
C ILE A 108 1.68 -9.04 9.92
N SER A 109 0.35 -9.20 9.89
CA SER A 109 -0.30 -10.46 9.51
C SER A 109 0.12 -10.88 8.10
N GLU A 110 0.02 -9.98 7.12
CA GLU A 110 0.42 -10.31 5.75
C GLU A 110 1.91 -10.62 5.64
N LYS A 111 2.77 -9.92 6.40
CA LYS A 111 4.20 -10.22 6.43
C LYS A 111 4.45 -11.62 7.00
N VAL A 112 3.73 -12.01 8.06
CA VAL A 112 3.81 -13.35 8.64
C VAL A 112 3.31 -14.40 7.66
N ASP A 113 2.19 -14.13 6.97
CA ASP A 113 1.65 -15.01 5.94
C ASP A 113 2.63 -15.24 4.77
N ILE A 114 3.43 -14.23 4.42
CA ILE A 114 4.52 -14.36 3.44
C ILE A 114 5.65 -15.23 4.02
N LEU A 115 6.08 -14.96 5.26
CA LEU A 115 7.16 -15.71 5.90
C LEU A 115 6.84 -17.20 6.07
N LEU A 116 5.58 -17.53 6.42
CA LEU A 116 5.12 -18.90 6.64
C LEU A 116 5.16 -19.78 5.39
N ARG A 117 5.38 -19.20 4.20
CA ARG A 117 5.54 -19.94 2.94
C ARG A 117 6.93 -20.54 2.77
N ALA A 118 7.90 -20.12 3.60
CA ALA A 118 9.28 -20.59 3.54
C ALA A 118 9.39 -22.07 3.84
N LYS A 119 10.16 -22.77 3.01
CA LYS A 119 10.48 -24.19 3.19
C LYS A 119 11.93 -24.43 3.59
N TYR A 120 12.84 -23.59 3.12
CA TYR A 120 14.28 -23.78 3.28
C TYR A 120 14.95 -22.54 3.85
N GLU A 121 14.67 -21.36 3.29
CA GLU A 121 15.33 -20.13 3.73
C GLU A 121 14.48 -18.87 3.63
N VAL A 122 14.80 -17.93 4.52
CA VAL A 122 14.30 -16.56 4.51
C VAL A 122 15.49 -15.62 4.59
N VAL A 123 15.67 -14.79 3.57
CA VAL A 123 16.71 -13.75 3.53
C VAL A 123 16.07 -12.39 3.69
N ASN A 124 16.46 -11.65 4.73
CA ASN A 124 16.05 -10.27 4.95
C ASN A 124 17.22 -9.31 4.72
N LEU A 125 17.15 -8.56 3.63
CA LEU A 125 18.05 -7.46 3.32
C LEU A 125 17.44 -6.14 3.80
N GLY A 126 18.20 -5.38 4.57
CA GLY A 126 17.80 -4.04 4.97
C GLY A 126 18.90 -3.31 5.73
N ILE A 127 18.75 -1.99 5.86
CA ILE A 127 19.81 -1.16 6.45
C ILE A 127 19.96 -1.40 7.95
N SER A 128 18.87 -1.31 8.72
CA SER A 128 18.94 -1.39 10.20
C SER A 128 18.02 -2.42 10.83
N HIS A 129 17.08 -3.02 10.09
CA HIS A 129 16.08 -3.97 10.62
C HIS A 129 15.32 -3.54 11.89
N ARG A 130 15.20 -2.22 12.17
CA ARG A 130 14.56 -1.70 13.39
C ARG A 130 13.12 -2.18 13.56
N SER A 131 12.37 -2.26 12.46
CA SER A 131 10.98 -2.71 12.50
C SER A 131 10.86 -4.19 12.84
N PHE A 132 11.83 -5.01 12.44
CA PHE A 132 11.88 -6.43 12.82
C PHE A 132 12.08 -6.58 14.33
N VAL A 133 13.05 -5.86 14.92
CA VAL A 133 13.27 -5.83 16.37
C VAL A 133 12.00 -5.38 17.10
N GLY A 134 11.39 -4.29 16.64
CA GLY A 134 10.15 -3.78 17.23
C GLY A 134 9.00 -4.78 17.21
N TYR A 135 8.95 -5.72 16.24
CA TYR A 135 7.92 -6.76 16.24
C TYR A 135 8.08 -7.76 17.39
N PHE A 136 9.30 -8.08 17.85
CA PHE A 136 9.48 -8.96 19.02
C PHE A 136 9.19 -8.25 20.33
N GLU A 137 9.49 -6.96 20.41
CA GLU A 137 9.34 -6.18 21.63
C GLU A 137 7.89 -5.73 21.87
N GLN A 138 7.17 -5.39 20.80
CA GLN A 138 5.90 -4.66 20.90
C GLN A 138 4.68 -5.51 20.56
N ARG A 139 4.86 -6.68 19.93
CA ARG A 139 3.73 -7.53 19.51
C ARG A 139 3.59 -8.75 20.40
N PRO A 140 2.35 -9.22 20.64
CA PRO A 140 2.13 -10.49 21.30
C PRO A 140 2.93 -11.61 20.61
N SER A 141 3.60 -12.47 21.40
CA SER A 141 4.47 -13.53 20.86
C SER A 141 3.79 -14.39 19.79
N ARG A 142 2.49 -14.67 19.97
CA ARG A 142 1.66 -15.44 19.02
C ARG A 142 1.55 -14.82 17.63
N GLU A 143 1.67 -13.50 17.51
CA GLU A 143 1.51 -12.78 16.25
C GLU A 143 2.77 -12.79 15.40
N PHE A 144 3.96 -12.91 16.00
CA PHE A 144 5.22 -12.77 15.26
C PHE A 144 6.30 -13.76 15.69
N LYS A 145 6.59 -13.86 17.00
CA LYS A 145 7.67 -14.73 17.50
C LYS A 145 7.38 -16.22 17.28
N GLU A 146 6.16 -16.68 17.59
CA GLU A 146 5.79 -18.10 17.42
C GLU A 146 5.84 -18.56 15.95
N PRO A 147 5.34 -17.80 14.95
CA PRO A 147 5.53 -18.13 13.54
C PRO A 147 7.00 -18.33 13.13
N ILE A 148 7.91 -17.48 13.63
CA ILE A 148 9.35 -17.62 13.38
C ILE A 148 9.91 -18.90 14.03
N LEU A 149 9.53 -19.18 15.28
CA LEU A 149 9.92 -20.40 15.98
C LEU A 149 9.38 -21.65 15.28
N GLU A 150 8.17 -21.60 14.73
CA GLU A 150 7.60 -22.70 13.94
C GLU A 150 8.45 -22.99 12.69
N LEU A 151 8.87 -21.96 11.96
CA LEU A 151 9.75 -22.12 10.80
C LEU A 151 11.13 -22.65 11.19
N LEU A 152 11.71 -22.17 12.30
CA LEU A 152 12.96 -22.70 12.84
C LEU A 152 12.82 -24.18 13.26
N ARG A 153 11.69 -24.59 13.85
CA ARG A 153 11.39 -26.00 14.15
C ARG A 153 11.30 -26.87 12.89
N LYS A 154 10.84 -26.30 11.76
CA LYS A 154 10.80 -26.97 10.45
C LYS A 154 12.16 -27.05 9.75
N GLY A 155 13.21 -26.43 10.31
CA GLY A 155 14.55 -26.44 9.72
C GLY A 155 14.86 -25.25 8.82
N VAL A 156 13.99 -24.24 8.75
CA VAL A 156 14.20 -23.04 7.91
C VAL A 156 15.36 -22.21 8.42
N VAL A 157 16.20 -21.72 7.51
CA VAL A 157 17.33 -20.82 7.80
C VAL A 157 16.93 -19.37 7.56
N PHE A 158 17.04 -18.55 8.60
CA PHE A 158 16.87 -17.11 8.52
C PHE A 158 18.22 -16.43 8.38
N LYS A 159 18.38 -15.57 7.38
CA LYS A 159 19.57 -14.73 7.17
C LYS A 159 19.16 -13.26 7.24
N TYR A 160 19.68 -12.51 8.20
CA TYR A 160 19.48 -11.06 8.32
C TYR A 160 20.75 -10.32 7.94
N ILE A 161 20.68 -9.56 6.85
CA ILE A 161 21.80 -8.80 6.32
C ILE A 161 21.61 -7.34 6.69
N PHE A 162 22.54 -6.80 7.47
CA PHE A 162 22.60 -5.40 7.89
C PHE A 162 23.60 -4.63 7.03
N LEU A 163 23.35 -3.33 6.88
CA LEU A 163 24.39 -2.43 6.40
C LEU A 163 25.42 -2.21 7.53
N ASP A 164 26.69 -2.25 7.19
CA ASP A 164 27.80 -2.04 8.12
C ASP A 164 27.77 -0.63 8.74
N PRO A 165 27.53 -0.50 10.04
CA PRO A 165 27.48 0.82 10.68
C PRO A 165 28.82 1.56 10.72
N ASP A 166 29.94 0.89 10.46
CA ASP A 166 31.28 1.50 10.47
C ASP A 166 31.79 1.87 9.07
N CYS A 167 31.12 1.42 8.00
CA CYS A 167 31.57 1.69 6.64
C CYS A 167 31.25 3.12 6.17
N GLU A 168 32.05 3.60 5.21
CA GLU A 168 31.91 4.97 4.68
C GLU A 168 30.57 5.19 3.96
N ILE A 169 30.09 4.15 3.27
CA ILE A 169 28.79 4.14 2.59
C ILE A 169 27.64 4.47 3.56
N THR A 170 27.67 3.93 4.77
CA THR A 170 26.64 4.22 5.78
C THR A 170 26.66 5.68 6.20
N LYS A 171 27.87 6.26 6.38
CA LYS A 171 28.00 7.67 6.76
C LYS A 171 27.48 8.58 5.65
N GLN A 172 27.85 8.31 4.40
CA GLN A 172 27.37 9.07 3.26
C GLN A 172 25.85 8.98 3.12
N TYR A 173 25.30 7.76 3.22
CA TYR A 173 23.86 7.58 3.16
C TYR A 173 23.11 8.26 4.32
N ALA A 174 23.67 8.22 5.53
CA ALA A 174 23.12 8.93 6.68
C ALA A 174 23.07 10.45 6.45
N GLN A 175 24.12 11.02 5.85
CA GLN A 175 24.20 12.43 5.49
C GLN A 175 23.18 12.79 4.40
N ASP A 176 23.13 12.02 3.31
CA ASP A 176 22.19 12.24 2.19
C ASP A 176 20.72 12.21 2.64
N ARG A 177 20.43 11.43 3.68
CA ARG A 177 19.09 11.27 4.26
C ARG A 177 18.80 12.24 5.41
N GLY A 178 19.78 12.99 5.90
CA GLY A 178 19.66 13.77 7.13
C GLY A 178 19.42 12.89 8.38
N GLU A 179 19.83 11.62 8.36
CA GLU A 179 19.66 10.65 9.45
C GLU A 179 20.97 10.45 10.22
N LEU A 180 21.47 11.48 10.92
CA LEU A 180 22.77 11.45 11.61
C LEU A 180 22.91 10.31 12.64
N GLU A 181 21.80 9.85 13.21
CA GLU A 181 21.75 8.75 14.19
C GLU A 181 21.66 7.34 13.56
N LEU A 182 21.78 7.23 12.23
CA LEU A 182 21.58 5.96 11.53
C LEU A 182 22.57 4.89 11.98
N ASN A 183 23.86 5.20 12.10
CA ASN A 183 24.91 4.26 12.48
C ASN A 183 24.62 3.67 13.87
N ASN A 184 24.29 4.53 14.84
CA ASN A 184 23.90 4.11 16.18
C ASN A 184 22.63 3.24 16.16
N ARG A 185 21.61 3.63 15.38
CA ARG A 185 20.39 2.85 15.21
C ARG A 185 20.64 1.45 14.64
N ILE A 186 21.57 1.32 13.69
CA ILE A 186 22.00 0.03 13.16
C ILE A 186 22.64 -0.80 14.29
N ARG A 187 23.58 -0.24 15.07
CA ARG A 187 24.21 -0.94 16.21
C ARG A 187 23.21 -1.45 17.23
N VAL A 188 22.26 -0.60 17.64
CA VAL A 188 21.22 -0.97 18.60
C VAL A 188 20.39 -2.13 18.06
N SER A 189 19.96 -2.05 16.81
CA SER A 189 19.14 -3.10 16.19
C SER A 189 19.92 -4.40 16.02
N LEU A 190 21.20 -4.31 15.63
CA LEU A 190 22.11 -5.44 15.48
C LEU A 190 22.34 -6.18 16.81
N ASN A 191 22.56 -5.45 17.91
CA ASN A 191 22.69 -6.03 19.25
C ASN A 191 21.40 -6.71 19.71
N ALA A 192 20.24 -6.10 19.44
CA ALA A 192 18.95 -6.71 19.76
C ALA A 192 18.71 -8.00 18.95
N VAL A 193 19.05 -8.02 17.66
CA VAL A 193 18.94 -9.24 16.83
C VAL A 193 19.95 -10.31 17.27
N LYS A 194 21.15 -9.94 17.73
CA LYS A 194 22.11 -10.90 18.32
C LYS A 194 21.61 -11.52 19.62
N ALA A 195 20.90 -10.75 20.44
CA ALA A 195 20.24 -11.29 21.62
C ALA A 195 19.15 -12.31 21.26
N LEU A 196 18.34 -12.02 20.22
CA LEU A 196 17.34 -12.96 19.70
C LEU A 196 17.98 -14.23 19.12
N GLN A 197 19.06 -14.09 18.35
CA GLN A 197 19.83 -15.23 17.84
C GLN A 197 20.32 -16.12 19.00
N THR A 198 20.92 -15.52 20.02
CA THR A 198 21.38 -16.26 21.22
C THR A 198 20.23 -16.95 21.95
N GLU A 199 19.05 -16.32 22.00
CA GLU A 199 17.84 -16.92 22.55
C GLU A 199 17.41 -18.16 21.74
N PHE A 200 17.37 -18.05 20.41
CA PHE A 200 16.96 -19.16 19.54
C PHE A 200 17.98 -20.29 19.50
N ASP A 201 19.27 -20.00 19.55
CA ASP A 201 20.33 -21.01 19.59
C ASP A 201 20.23 -21.88 20.86
N LYS A 202 19.86 -21.27 22.01
CA LYS A 202 19.63 -22.01 23.27
C LYS A 202 18.47 -23.00 23.18
N LEU A 203 17.52 -22.80 22.27
CA LEU A 203 16.39 -23.72 22.05
C LEU A 203 16.81 -24.98 21.27
N GLY A 204 17.99 -25.00 20.65
CA GLY A 204 18.51 -26.18 19.93
C GLY A 204 17.67 -26.59 18.73
N LEU A 205 16.98 -25.64 18.08
CA LEU A 205 16.11 -25.91 16.93
C LEU A 205 16.93 -26.32 15.69
N PRO A 206 16.36 -27.11 14.75
CA PRO A 206 17.06 -27.55 13.56
C PRO A 206 17.40 -26.40 12.60
N GLY A 207 16.51 -25.41 12.48
CA GLY A 207 16.75 -24.20 11.70
C GLY A 207 17.84 -23.32 12.29
N LYS A 208 18.30 -22.35 11.50
CA LYS A 208 19.36 -21.40 11.92
C LYS A 208 18.88 -19.97 11.81
N PHE A 209 19.38 -19.14 12.71
CA PHE A 209 19.18 -17.70 12.66
C PHE A 209 20.55 -17.04 12.52
N GLU A 210 20.81 -16.41 11.38
CA GLU A 210 22.13 -15.94 10.99
C GLU A 210 22.12 -14.43 10.74
N ILE A 211 23.19 -13.76 11.16
CA ILE A 211 23.35 -12.31 11.02
C ILE A 211 24.58 -12.06 10.16
N TYR A 212 24.41 -11.22 9.15
CA TYR A 212 25.44 -10.80 8.21
C TYR A 212 25.56 -9.29 8.21
N ILE A 213 26.78 -8.80 8.05
CA ILE A 213 27.08 -7.39 7.87
C ILE A 213 27.70 -7.20 6.49
N SER A 214 27.12 -6.29 5.72
CA SER A 214 27.59 -5.92 4.38
C SER A 214 28.02 -4.47 4.35
N SER A 215 29.18 -4.19 3.75
CA SER A 215 29.58 -2.82 3.42
C SER A 215 29.00 -2.36 2.08
N SER A 216 28.29 -3.22 1.33
CA SER A 216 27.62 -2.87 0.08
C SER A 216 26.30 -2.15 0.37
N TYR A 217 26.05 -1.04 -0.33
CA TYR A 217 24.81 -0.29 -0.17
C TYR A 217 23.60 -1.05 -0.74
N PRO A 218 22.58 -1.39 0.06
CA PRO A 218 21.34 -1.92 -0.48
C PRO A 218 20.49 -0.76 -1.02
N TYR A 219 20.14 -0.79 -2.32
CA TYR A 219 19.21 0.17 -2.92
C TYR A 219 17.72 -0.11 -2.60
N MET A 220 17.46 -1.19 -1.85
CA MET A 220 16.14 -1.66 -1.48
C MET A 220 16.17 -2.41 -0.15
N SER A 221 15.01 -2.51 0.51
CA SER A 221 14.75 -3.59 1.44
C SER A 221 14.17 -4.77 0.68
N ALA A 222 14.57 -5.99 1.03
CA ALA A 222 13.96 -7.19 0.47
C ALA A 222 13.77 -8.26 1.54
N THR A 223 12.64 -8.96 1.49
CA THR A 223 12.44 -10.24 2.16
C THR A 223 12.28 -11.30 1.06
N CYS A 224 13.29 -12.13 0.87
CA CYS A 224 13.28 -13.23 -0.08
C CYS A 224 12.99 -14.55 0.66
N ILE A 225 12.10 -15.34 0.09
CA ILE A 225 11.68 -16.66 0.57
C ILE A 225 12.15 -17.67 -0.47
N ASP A 226 12.95 -18.64 -0.05
CA ASP A 226 13.43 -19.75 -0.87
C ASP A 226 14.02 -19.28 -2.22
N GLY A 227 15.02 -18.40 -2.18
CA GLY A 227 15.51 -17.66 -3.35
C GLY A 227 16.04 -18.53 -4.50
N THR A 228 16.57 -19.71 -4.17
CA THR A 228 17.07 -20.69 -5.16
C THR A 228 15.95 -21.54 -5.77
N GLU A 229 14.75 -21.56 -5.19
CA GLU A 229 13.68 -22.47 -5.55
C GLU A 229 12.78 -21.93 -6.67
N ALA A 230 12.20 -22.83 -7.46
CA ALA A 230 11.25 -22.49 -8.53
C ALA A 230 10.01 -21.73 -8.03
N LYS A 231 9.65 -21.91 -6.75
CA LYS A 231 8.53 -21.24 -6.09
C LYS A 231 8.98 -20.10 -5.16
N GLY A 232 10.21 -19.60 -5.33
CA GLY A 232 10.73 -18.50 -4.55
C GLY A 232 9.86 -17.26 -4.66
N GLN A 233 9.79 -16.50 -3.57
CA GLN A 233 8.99 -15.26 -3.48
C GLN A 233 9.84 -14.13 -2.91
N MET A 234 9.52 -12.89 -3.27
CA MET A 234 10.24 -11.74 -2.78
C MET A 234 9.30 -10.56 -2.54
N LEU A 235 9.38 -9.99 -1.35
CA LEU A 235 8.77 -8.71 -1.02
C LEU A 235 9.86 -7.63 -1.09
N ILE A 236 9.72 -6.67 -1.99
CA ILE A 236 10.74 -5.67 -2.29
C ILE A 236 10.19 -4.28 -2.00
N SER A 237 11.04 -3.40 -1.45
CA SER A 237 10.73 -1.99 -1.24
C SER A 237 11.94 -1.10 -1.57
N PRO A 238 11.87 -0.24 -2.60
CA PRO A 238 13.00 0.58 -3.03
C PRO A 238 13.29 1.71 -2.03
N TYR A 239 14.55 2.08 -1.84
CA TYR A 239 14.85 3.26 -1.03
C TYR A 239 14.72 4.55 -1.85
N LEU A 240 13.54 5.17 -1.77
CA LEU A 240 13.24 6.43 -2.46
C LEU A 240 13.74 7.64 -1.66
N HIS A 241 14.53 8.50 -2.30
CA HIS A 241 15.00 9.75 -1.71
C HIS A 241 13.84 10.69 -1.38
N GLY A 242 13.90 11.40 -0.25
CA GLY A 242 12.83 12.28 0.22
C GLY A 242 11.58 11.60 0.80
N ILE A 243 11.38 10.29 0.56
CA ILE A 243 10.22 9.54 1.08
C ILE A 243 10.60 8.76 2.34
N LYS A 244 9.69 8.69 3.32
CA LYS A 244 9.91 7.86 4.51
C LYS A 244 9.76 6.39 4.15
N ARG A 245 10.62 5.52 4.68
CA ARG A 245 10.58 4.06 4.42
C ARG A 245 9.27 3.35 4.80
N ALA A 246 8.45 3.96 5.65
CA ALA A 246 7.14 3.40 5.99
C ALA A 246 6.08 3.66 4.90
N GLU A 247 6.30 4.69 4.07
CA GLU A 247 5.39 5.19 3.05
C GLU A 247 5.80 4.73 1.63
N VAL A 248 6.99 4.14 1.48
CA VAL A 248 7.46 3.58 0.21
C VAL A 248 6.62 2.35 -0.16
N PRO A 249 6.18 2.22 -1.42
CA PRO A 249 5.46 1.04 -1.87
C PRO A 249 6.28 -0.25 -1.69
N HIS A 250 5.58 -1.36 -1.51
CA HIS A 250 6.18 -2.68 -1.55
C HIS A 250 5.55 -3.47 -2.70
N PHE A 251 6.32 -4.32 -3.37
CA PHE A 251 5.78 -5.24 -4.35
C PHE A 251 6.24 -6.67 -4.04
N GLU A 252 5.30 -7.60 -4.13
CA GLU A 252 5.53 -9.02 -3.95
C GLU A 252 5.57 -9.70 -5.32
N ILE A 253 6.71 -10.29 -5.65
CA ILE A 253 6.93 -11.04 -6.89
C ILE A 253 7.18 -12.51 -6.56
N SER A 254 6.77 -13.40 -7.46
CA SER A 254 7.14 -14.82 -7.44
C SER A 254 8.05 -15.15 -8.61
N LYS A 255 8.97 -16.11 -8.42
CA LYS A 255 9.82 -16.59 -9.52
C LYS A 255 9.02 -17.25 -10.63
N ALA A 256 7.95 -17.95 -10.27
CA ALA A 256 7.07 -18.65 -11.22
C ALA A 256 6.34 -17.71 -12.19
N GLU A 257 6.00 -16.50 -11.74
CA GLU A 257 5.27 -15.51 -12.55
C GLU A 257 6.20 -14.45 -13.17
N HIS A 258 7.30 -14.12 -12.49
CA HIS A 258 8.19 -13.01 -12.86
C HIS A 258 9.67 -13.43 -12.85
N GLU A 259 10.00 -14.52 -13.53
CA GLU A 259 11.34 -15.15 -13.49
C GLU A 259 12.49 -14.16 -13.70
N VAL A 260 12.46 -13.38 -14.78
CA VAL A 260 13.54 -12.43 -15.11
C VAL A 260 13.72 -11.36 -14.02
N MET A 261 12.62 -10.79 -13.53
CA MET A 261 12.65 -9.78 -12.48
C MET A 261 13.14 -10.38 -11.17
N PHE A 262 12.62 -11.54 -10.80
CA PHE A 262 13.01 -12.29 -9.60
C PHE A 262 14.51 -12.60 -9.60
N GLU A 263 15.02 -13.20 -10.68
CA GLU A 263 16.44 -13.56 -10.82
C GLU A 263 17.35 -12.33 -10.79
N THR A 264 16.92 -11.21 -11.34
CA THR A 264 17.68 -9.95 -11.29
C THR A 264 17.86 -9.46 -9.85
N TYR A 265 16.77 -9.46 -9.06
CA TYR A 265 16.85 -9.08 -7.65
C TYR A 265 17.58 -10.12 -6.81
N TRP A 266 17.36 -11.40 -7.07
CA TRP A 266 18.01 -12.49 -6.36
C TRP A 266 19.52 -12.50 -6.58
N LYS A 267 19.98 -12.25 -7.81
CA LYS A 267 21.40 -12.05 -8.13
C LYS A 267 21.99 -10.91 -7.30
N SER A 268 21.32 -9.76 -7.25
CA SER A 268 21.77 -8.61 -6.45
C SER A 268 21.88 -8.95 -4.96
N ILE A 269 20.87 -9.62 -4.39
CA ILE A 269 20.89 -10.08 -2.99
C ILE A 269 22.01 -11.09 -2.75
N SER A 270 22.19 -12.06 -3.66
CA SER A 270 23.22 -13.10 -3.54
C SER A 270 24.62 -12.52 -3.57
N GLU A 271 24.89 -11.54 -4.43
CA GLU A 271 26.17 -10.81 -4.46
C GLU A 271 26.41 -10.05 -3.14
N ILE A 272 25.37 -9.42 -2.57
CA ILE A 272 25.49 -8.76 -1.27
C ILE A 272 25.83 -9.78 -0.19
N ILE A 273 25.16 -10.94 -0.16
CA ILE A 273 25.45 -12.02 0.81
C ILE A 273 26.89 -12.51 0.66
N ALA A 274 27.33 -12.79 -0.57
CA ALA A 274 28.67 -13.31 -0.85
C ALA A 274 29.78 -12.35 -0.38
N ASN A 275 29.52 -11.04 -0.43
CA ASN A 275 30.44 -10.00 0.03
C ASN A 275 30.18 -9.55 1.48
N SER A 276 29.32 -10.25 2.21
CA SER A 276 29.05 -9.99 3.63
C SER A 276 29.89 -10.89 4.54
N HIS A 277 30.15 -10.44 5.76
CA HIS A 277 30.72 -11.29 6.81
C HIS A 277 29.68 -11.62 7.88
N ARG A 278 29.82 -12.78 8.53
CA ARG A 278 28.95 -13.21 9.63
C ARG A 278 29.29 -12.41 10.90
N PHE A 279 28.28 -11.96 11.64
CA PHE A 279 28.41 -11.18 12.90
C PHE A 279 28.32 -12.03 14.18
#